data_AF-A0AA41DRX8-F1
#
_entry.id   AF-A0AA41DRX8-F1
#
_cell.length_a   1.000
_cell.length_b   1.000
_cell.length_c   1.000
_cell.angle_alpha   90.00
_cell.angle_beta   90.00
_cell.angle_gamma   90.00
#
_symmetry.space_group_name_H-M   'P 1'
#
loop_
_entity.id
_entity.type
_entity.pdbx_description
1 polymer ?
#
loop_
_entity_poly.entity_id
_entity_poly.type
_entity_poly.pdbx_seq_one_letter_code
_entity_poly.pdbx_strand_id
1 'polypeptide(L)' 'MRIRILVSQPPGAMLHGRPWPTEGTEIDDLPTTVAAHLVASGVAEEVTEAPPARRRKTRKGDDDG' A
#
# COMPACT_ATOMS: atom_id res chain seq x y z
N MET A 1 8.16 5.10 -1.65
CA MET A 1 6.94 4.27 -1.59
C MET A 1 5.99 4.99 -0.65
N ARG A 2 4.78 5.32 -1.09
CA ARG A 2 3.77 5.95 -0.22
C ARG A 2 2.83 4.86 0.30
N ILE A 3 2.49 4.93 1.57
CA ILE A 3 1.54 4.02 2.21
C ILE A 3 0.47 4.79 2.96
N ARG A 4 -0.72 4.21 3.08
CA ARG A 4 -1.81 4.73 3.91
C ARG A 4 -2.08 3.78 5.07
N ILE A 5 -2.11 4.31 6.28
CA ILE A 5 -2.29 3.52 7.50
C ILE A 5 -3.74 3.06 7.60
N LEU A 6 -3.95 1.79 7.86
CA LEU A 6 -5.27 1.17 7.96
C LEU A 6 -5.70 0.87 9.39
N VAL A 7 -4.76 0.92 10.33
CA VAL A 7 -5.01 0.55 11.72
C VAL A 7 -4.56 1.64 12.69
N SER A 8 -5.44 1.95 13.62
CA SER A 8 -5.10 2.73 14.80
C SER A 8 -4.40 1.86 15.84
N GLN A 9 -3.35 2.39 16.48
CA GLN A 9 -2.65 1.73 17.58
C GLN A 9 -2.96 2.41 18.93
N PRO A 10 -2.74 1.72 20.06
CA PRO A 10 -2.91 2.31 21.38
C PRO A 10 -2.02 3.55 21.60
N PRO A 11 -2.41 4.43 22.53
CA PRO A 11 -1.63 5.62 22.88
C PRO A 11 -0.24 5.21 23.36
N GLY A 12 0.79 5.88 22.82
CA GLY A 12 2.19 5.59 23.10
C GLY A 12 2.87 4.63 22.13
N ALA A 13 2.13 4.03 21.19
CA ALA A 13 2.73 3.31 20.08
C ALA A 13 3.60 4.23 19.22
N MET A 14 4.72 3.71 18.74
CA MET A 14 5.66 4.45 17.90
C MET A 14 5.89 3.74 16.57
N LEU A 15 5.96 4.52 15.50
CA LEU A 15 6.39 4.11 14.19
C LEU A 15 7.70 4.82 13.85
N HIS A 16 8.81 4.08 13.81
CA HIS A 16 10.12 4.65 13.46
C HIS A 16 10.55 5.87 14.30
N GLY A 17 10.32 5.80 15.62
CA GLY A 17 10.68 6.89 16.53
C GLY A 17 9.74 8.11 16.47
N ARG A 18 8.66 8.03 15.69
CA ARG A 18 7.56 8.99 15.70
C ARG A 18 6.32 8.37 16.34
N PRO A 19 5.41 9.16 16.92
CA PRO A 19 4.13 8.66 17.38
C PRO A 19 3.38 7.92 16.27
N TRP A 20 2.63 6.89 16.63
CA TRP A 20 1.84 6.16 15.65
C TRP A 20 0.84 7.09 14.95
N PRO A 21 0.82 7.09 13.61
CA PRO A 21 -0.09 7.92 12.81
C PRO A 21 -1.55 7.51 13.00
N THR A 22 -2.46 8.45 12.79
CA THR A 22 -3.90 8.14 12.76
C THR A 22 -4.25 7.25 11.56
N GLU A 23 -5.29 6.44 11.70
CA GLU A 23 -5.85 5.71 10.57
C GLU A 23 -6.20 6.66 9.41
N GLY A 24 -5.91 6.20 8.19
CA GLY A 24 -6.09 6.96 6.96
C GLY A 24 -4.95 7.92 6.63
N THR A 25 -3.96 8.09 7.51
CA THR A 25 -2.79 8.95 7.26
C THR A 25 -1.91 8.36 6.18
N GLU A 26 -1.51 9.19 5.22
CA GLU A 26 -0.55 8.84 4.18
C GLU A 26 0.87 9.19 4.61
N ILE A 27 1.81 8.27 4.40
CA ILE A 27 3.23 8.43 4.74
C ILE A 27 4.06 8.04 3.52
N ASP A 28 4.91 8.97 3.06
CA ASP A 28 5.90 8.72 2.01
C ASP A 28 7.36 8.77 2.50
N ASP A 29 7.58 9.23 3.73
CA ASP A 29 8.89 9.33 4.41
C ASP A 29 9.18 8.10 5.30
N LEU A 30 9.06 6.89 4.73
CA LEU A 30 9.45 5.65 5.40
C LEU A 30 10.41 4.82 4.54
N PRO A 31 11.38 4.11 5.15
CA PRO A 31 12.20 3.16 4.41
C PRO A 31 11.34 2.12 3.69
N THR A 32 11.64 1.82 2.43
CA THR A 32 10.84 0.89 1.60
C THR A 32 10.63 -0.47 2.26
N THR A 33 11.65 -1.03 2.92
CA THR A 33 11.54 -2.30 3.65
C THR A 33 10.48 -2.27 4.75
N VAL A 34 10.38 -1.14 5.45
CA VAL A 34 9.43 -0.95 6.55
C VAL A 34 8.03 -0.77 5.99
N ALA A 35 7.90 0.09 4.98
CA ALA A 35 6.64 0.30 4.28
C ALA A 35 6.09 -1.02 3.71
N ALA A 36 6.93 -1.82 3.06
CA ALA A 36 6.57 -3.14 2.56
C ALA A 36 6.15 -4.10 3.68
N HIS A 37 6.82 -4.06 4.84
CA HIS A 37 6.44 -4.87 5.99
C HIS A 37 5.04 -4.50 6.52
N LEU A 38 4.74 -3.20 6.65
CA LEU A 38 3.43 -2.72 7.07
C LEU A 38 2.32 -3.10 6.09
N VAL A 39 2.62 -3.05 4.79
CA VAL A 39 1.68 -3.48 3.74
C VAL A 39 1.46 -4.99 3.79
N ALA A 40 2.53 -5.79 3.90
CA ALA A 40 2.44 -7.24 3.99
C ALA A 40 1.73 -7.73 5.26
N SER A 41 1.82 -6.98 6.36
CA SER A 41 1.14 -7.27 7.61
C SER A 41 -0.31 -6.77 7.66
N GLY A 42 -0.80 -6.10 6.61
CA GLY A 42 -2.15 -5.53 6.55
C GLY A 42 -2.36 -4.31 7.46
N VAL A 43 -1.28 -3.69 7.92
CA VAL A 43 -1.29 -2.50 8.79
C VAL A 43 -1.42 -1.21 7.96
N ALA A 44 -0.95 -1.26 6.71
CA ALA A 44 -1.06 -0.18 5.74
C ALA A 44 -1.41 -0.72 4.34
N GLU A 45 -1.85 0.16 3.45
CA GLU A 45 -1.97 -0.11 2.02
C GLU A 45 -0.92 0.69 1.25
N GLU A 46 -0.40 0.16 0.14
CA GLU A 46 0.46 0.91 -0.77
C GLU A 46 -0.39 1.87 -1.60
N VAL A 47 -0.08 3.17 -1.54
CA VAL A 47 -0.71 4.20 -2.37
C VAL A 47 0.14 4.39 -3.61
N THR A 48 -0.24 3.73 -4.70
CA THR A 48 0.34 3.97 -6.02
C THR A 48 -0.61 4.83 -6.85
N GLU A 49 -0.14 5.95 -7.39
CA GLU A 49 -0.88 6.74 -8.38
C GLU A 49 -1.02 6.01 -9.74
N ALA A 50 -0.32 4.89 -9.93
CA ALA A 50 -0.47 4.07 -11.11
C ALA A 50 -1.82 3.31 -11.04
N PRO A 51 -2.70 3.45 -12.05
CA PRO A 51 -3.93 2.66 -12.09
C PRO A 51 -3.57 1.17 -12.08
N PRO A 52 -4.33 0.31 -11.38
CA PRO A 52 -4.03 -1.11 -11.31
C PRO A 52 -3.89 -1.63 -12.73
N ALA A 53 -2.70 -2.16 -13.06
CA ALA A 53 -2.43 -2.72 -14.37
C ALA A 53 -3.43 -3.85 -14.62
N ARG A 54 -4.55 -3.52 -15.28
CA ARG A 54 -5.56 -4.49 -15.70
C ARG A 54 -4.82 -5.51 -16.55
N ARG A 55 -4.67 -6.73 -16.01
CA ARG A 55 -4.15 -7.88 -16.73
C ARG A 55 -4.92 -8.01 -18.05
N ARG A 56 -4.33 -7.53 -19.14
CA ARG A 56 -4.76 -7.80 -20.51
C ARG A 56 -4.55 -9.29 -20.73
N LYS A 57 -5.59 -10.10 -20.51
CA LYS A 57 -5.64 -11.43 -21.14
C LYS A 57 -5.96 -11.20 -22.61
N THR A 58 -4.94 -10.92 -23.39
CA THR A 58 -4.94 -11.09 -24.84
C THR A 58 -5.00 -12.58 -25.16
N ARG A 59 -6.14 -13.02 -25.68
CA ARG A 59 -6.28 -14.04 -26.74
C ARG A 59 -7.49 -13.57 -27.55
N LYS A 60 -7.33 -12.68 -28.54
CA LYS A 60 -7.06 -13.00 -29.95
C LYS A 60 -7.50 -14.41 -30.34
N GLY A 61 -8.59 -14.46 -31.09
CA GLY A 61 -9.24 -15.63 -31.66
C GLY A 61 -10.57 -15.20 -32.27
N ASP A 62 -10.49 -14.29 -33.24
CA ASP A 62 -11.53 -13.98 -34.22
C ASP A 62 -10.88 -14.25 -35.59
N ASP A 63 -11.69 -14.61 -36.60
CA ASP A 63 -11.37 -15.09 -37.98
C ASP A 63 -11.40 -16.64 -38.13
N ASP A 64 -12.20 -17.31 -38.98
CA ASP A 64 -13.17 -16.97 -40.05
C ASP A 64 -13.80 -18.32 -40.54
N GLY A 65 -15.03 -18.32 -41.08
CA GLY A 65 -15.59 -19.43 -41.88
C GLY A 65 -16.94 -19.99 -41.47
#